data_AF-A0A948P2J9-F1
#
_entry.id   AF-A0A948P2J9-F1
#
_cell.length_a   1.000
_cell.length_b   1.000
_cell.length_c   1.000
_cell.angle_alpha   90.00
_cell.angle_beta   90.00
_cell.angle_gamma   90.00
#
_symmetry.space_group_name_H-M   'P 1'
#
loop_
_entity.id
_entity.type
_entity.pdbx_description
1 polymer ?
#
loop_
_entity_poly.entity_id
_entity_poly.type
_entity_poly.pdbx_seq_one_letter_code
_entity_poly.pdbx_strand_id
1 'polypeptide(L)'
;MMPDNQETGIPVWAFAAGAVAVIAAAFAAVWFMFPAPDTRHDLVAPSGSARIELGELCGDGGCNRVAILDVGGVRTGCPLALSGNRPLFGDVTAQWSADETSVVVAYTAADGSTGTLAIARADCTLTQ
;
A
#
# COMPACT_ATOMS: atom_id res chain seq x y z
N MET A 1 42.19 -20.59 42.99
CA MET A 1 42.48 -19.78 41.80
C MET A 1 41.13 -19.22 41.36
N MET A 2 40.73 -18.09 41.93
CA MET A 2 39.46 -17.42 41.59
C MET A 2 39.71 -16.64 40.29
N PRO A 3 38.89 -16.80 39.24
CA PRO A 3 38.98 -15.93 38.09
C PRO A 3 38.57 -14.51 38.51
N ASP A 4 39.49 -13.57 38.35
CA ASP A 4 39.22 -12.14 38.49
C ASP A 4 38.11 -11.75 37.50
N ASN A 5 37.02 -11.17 38.02
CA ASN A 5 36.01 -10.52 37.22
C ASN A 5 36.70 -9.35 36.49
N GLN A 6 37.04 -9.54 35.22
CA GLN A 6 37.52 -8.41 34.41
C GLN A 6 36.42 -7.35 34.40
N GLU A 7 36.73 -6.19 34.96
CA GLU A 7 35.93 -4.98 34.78
C GLU A 7 35.85 -4.74 33.28
N THR A 8 34.70 -5.08 32.70
CA THR A 8 34.36 -4.68 31.34
C THR A 8 34.34 -3.15 31.38
N GLY A 9 35.40 -2.51 30.85
CA GLY A 9 35.63 -1.06 30.93
C GLY A 9 34.60 -0.19 30.21
N ILE A 10 33.46 -0.77 29.81
CA ILE A 10 32.35 -0.09 29.18
C ILE A 10 31.25 0.03 30.23
N PRO A 11 30.90 1.25 30.66
CA PRO A 11 29.84 1.43 31.62
C PRO A 11 28.49 0.99 31.02
N VAL A 12 27.65 0.38 31.84
CA VAL A 12 26.36 -0.22 31.41
C VAL A 12 25.47 0.76 30.62
N TRP A 13 25.49 2.05 30.97
CA TRP A 13 24.74 3.07 30.25
C TRP A 13 25.21 3.26 28.81
N ALA A 14 26.52 3.11 28.54
CA ALA A 14 27.08 3.23 27.20
C ALA A 14 26.68 2.03 26.34
N PHE A 15 26.68 0.83 26.93
CA PHE A 15 26.13 -0.37 26.28
C PHE A 15 24.64 -0.19 25.96
N ALA A 16 23.83 0.27 26.92
CA ALA A 16 22.41 0.50 26.74
C ALA A 16 22.13 1.54 25.63
N ALA A 17 22.86 2.65 25.62
CA ALA A 17 22.74 3.66 24.57
C ALA A 17 23.11 3.10 23.18
N GLY A 18 24.18 2.31 23.09
CA GLY A 18 24.57 1.63 21.86
C GLY A 18 23.50 0.66 21.35
N ALA A 19 22.92 -0.15 22.24
CA ALA A 19 21.84 -1.08 21.88
C ALA A 19 20.60 -0.34 21.36
N VAL A 20 20.18 0.73 22.03
CA VAL A 20 19.04 1.56 21.58
C VAL A 20 19.32 2.18 20.22
N ALA A 21 20.54 2.68 19.99
CA ALA A 21 20.92 3.25 18.69
C ALA A 21 20.84 2.21 17.55
N VAL A 22 21.33 0.99 17.78
CA VAL A 22 21.25 -0.10 16.79
C VAL A 22 19.80 -0.49 16.50
N ILE A 23 18.96 -0.61 17.53
CA ILE A 23 17.55 -0.93 17.38
C ILE A 23 16.84 0.18 16.59
N ALA A 24 17.04 1.45 16.94
CA ALA A 24 16.44 2.58 16.25
C ALA A 24 16.87 2.63 14.78
N ALA A 25 18.15 2.37 14.48
CA ALA A 25 18.65 2.29 13.11
C ALA A 25 18.00 1.15 12.32
N ALA A 26 17.79 -0.02 12.92
CA ALA A 26 17.09 -1.13 12.28
C ALA A 26 15.63 -0.79 11.98
N PHE A 27 14.90 -0.17 12.92
CA PHE A 27 13.54 0.29 12.68
C PHE A 27 13.47 1.36 11.59
N ALA A 28 14.40 2.30 11.57
CA ALA A 28 14.49 3.29 10.50
C ALA A 28 14.75 2.62 9.13
N ALA A 29 15.70 1.68 9.05
CA ALA A 29 16.00 0.96 7.82
C ALA A 29 14.78 0.21 7.27
N VAL A 30 14.03 -0.47 8.14
CA VAL A 30 12.78 -1.15 7.77
C VAL A 30 11.73 -0.14 7.30
N TRP A 31 11.57 0.98 8.00
CA TRP A 31 10.61 2.03 7.64
C TRP A 31 10.87 2.61 6.25
N PHE A 32 12.13 2.82 5.89
CA PHE A 32 12.50 3.36 4.57
C PHE A 32 12.57 2.30 3.45
N MET A 33 12.51 1.01 3.78
CA MET A 33 12.56 -0.07 2.79
C MET A 33 11.21 -0.31 2.08
N PHE A 34 10.10 0.10 2.69
CA PHE A 34 8.76 -0.02 2.10
C PHE A 34 8.30 1.34 1.57
N PRO A 35 8.48 1.63 0.27
CA PRO A 35 7.95 2.86 -0.30
C PRO A 35 6.44 2.88 -0.12
N ALA A 36 5.93 4.00 0.39
CA ALA A 36 4.50 4.25 0.38
C ALA A 36 3.99 4.24 -1.08
N PRO A 37 2.76 3.81 -1.33
CA PRO A 37 2.19 3.89 -2.67
C PRO A 37 2.22 5.34 -3.18
N ASP A 38 2.54 5.54 -4.45
CA ASP A 38 2.59 6.85 -5.09
C ASP A 38 1.21 7.51 -5.11
N THR A 39 0.18 6.69 -5.27
CA THR A 39 -1.22 7.10 -5.22
C THR A 39 -2.03 6.07 -4.46
N ARG A 40 -2.97 6.54 -3.62
CA ARG A 40 -3.91 5.70 -2.88
C ARG A 40 -5.26 6.39 -2.83
N HIS A 41 -6.29 5.70 -3.30
CA HIS A 41 -7.65 6.22 -3.33
C HIS A 41 -8.64 5.20 -2.79
N ASP A 42 -9.55 5.69 -1.96
CA ASP A 42 -10.61 4.90 -1.36
C ASP A 42 -11.95 5.33 -1.91
N LEU A 43 -12.55 4.44 -2.69
CA LEU A 43 -13.84 4.64 -3.35
C LEU A 43 -14.90 3.87 -2.55
N VAL A 44 -15.78 4.58 -1.87
CA VAL A 44 -16.82 3.97 -1.02
C VAL A 44 -18.14 3.93 -1.78
N ALA A 45 -18.86 2.82 -1.70
CA ALA A 45 -20.19 2.68 -2.28
C ALA A 45 -21.20 3.60 -1.56
N PRO A 46 -22.25 4.10 -2.25
CA PRO A 46 -23.24 4.99 -1.64
C PRO A 46 -23.89 4.45 -0.36
N SER A 47 -24.12 3.14 -0.28
CA SER A 47 -24.66 2.48 0.92
C SER A 47 -23.64 2.28 2.03
N GLY A 48 -22.35 2.42 1.73
CA GLY A 48 -21.23 2.04 2.61
C GLY A 48 -20.97 0.54 2.72
N SER A 49 -21.69 -0.31 1.96
CA SER A 49 -21.57 -1.77 2.04
C SER A 49 -20.28 -2.33 1.43
N ALA A 50 -19.67 -1.57 0.52
CA ALA A 50 -18.47 -1.93 -0.20
C ALA A 50 -17.51 -0.74 -0.33
N ARG A 51 -16.22 -1.03 -0.42
CA ARG A 51 -15.14 -0.08 -0.70
C ARG A 51 -14.19 -0.68 -1.71
N ILE A 52 -13.70 0.14 -2.64
CA ILE A 52 -12.59 -0.21 -3.53
C ILE A 52 -11.42 0.69 -3.21
N GLU A 53 -10.32 0.07 -2.82
CA GLU A 53 -9.03 0.72 -2.65
C GLU A 53 -8.23 0.57 -3.96
N LEU A 54 -7.85 1.69 -4.56
CA LEU A 54 -6.95 1.73 -5.72
C LEU A 54 -5.60 2.24 -5.25
N GLY A 55 -4.54 1.53 -5.60
CA GLY A 55 -3.18 1.91 -5.27
C GLY A 55 -2.23 1.70 -6.44
N GLU A 56 -1.22 2.56 -6.55
CA GLU A 56 -0.12 2.39 -7.49
C GLU A 56 1.21 2.52 -6.77
N LEU A 57 2.17 1.70 -7.19
CA LEU A 57 3.56 1.79 -6.80
C LEU A 57 4.42 1.72 -8.07
N CYS A 58 5.00 2.83 -8.44
CA CYS A 58 5.84 2.99 -9.62
C CYS A 58 7.33 2.93 -9.25
N GLY A 59 8.07 2.12 -9.98
CA GLY A 59 9.53 2.11 -9.94
C GLY A 59 10.11 2.18 -11.35
N ASP A 60 11.43 2.07 -11.46
CA ASP A 60 12.15 2.18 -12.75
C ASP A 60 11.67 1.16 -13.80
N GLY A 61 11.16 0.01 -13.36
CA GLY A 61 10.65 -1.07 -14.22
C GLY A 61 9.18 -0.97 -14.62
N GLY A 62 8.46 0.06 -14.15
CA GLY A 62 7.02 0.24 -14.39
C GLY A 62 6.22 0.40 -13.10
N CYS A 63 4.89 0.50 -13.25
CA CYS A 63 3.99 0.64 -12.11
C CYS A 63 3.23 -0.64 -11.83
N ASN A 64 3.33 -1.10 -10.57
CA ASN A 64 2.43 -2.09 -10.03
C ASN A 64 1.13 -1.40 -9.60
N ARG A 65 -0.01 -1.91 -10.05
CA ARG A 65 -1.32 -1.34 -9.77
C ARG A 65 -2.16 -2.38 -9.09
N VAL A 66 -2.80 -1.99 -7.99
CA VAL A 66 -3.65 -2.86 -7.19
C VAL A 66 -5.03 -2.24 -7.05
N ALA A 67 -6.04 -3.08 -7.20
CA ALA A 67 -7.41 -2.78 -6.81
C ALA A 67 -7.84 -3.81 -5.77
N ILE A 68 -8.29 -3.35 -4.61
CA ILE A 68 -8.75 -4.21 -3.53
C ILE A 68 -10.20 -3.85 -3.23
N LEU A 69 -11.09 -4.81 -3.41
CA LEU A 69 -12.48 -4.71 -2.97
C LEU A 69 -12.58 -5.18 -1.52
N ASP A 70 -13.22 -4.39 -0.67
CA ASP A 70 -13.62 -4.73 0.69
C ASP A 70 -15.14 -4.75 0.78
N VAL A 71 -15.71 -5.89 1.15
CA VAL A 71 -17.14 -6.05 1.40
C VAL A 71 -17.31 -6.63 2.80
N GLY A 72 -17.81 -5.82 3.74
CA GLY A 72 -18.04 -6.26 5.11
C GLY A 72 -16.79 -6.78 5.82
N GLY A 73 -15.60 -6.30 5.47
CA GLY A 73 -14.31 -6.72 6.02
C GLY A 73 -13.63 -7.85 5.26
N VAL A 74 -14.27 -8.41 4.23
CA VAL A 74 -13.64 -9.40 3.33
C VAL A 74 -12.94 -8.67 2.20
N ARG A 75 -11.61 -8.78 2.17
CA ARG A 75 -10.75 -8.15 1.17
C ARG A 75 -10.42 -9.10 0.02
N THR A 76 -10.70 -8.71 -1.22
CA THR A 76 -10.39 -9.44 -2.44
C THR A 76 -9.65 -8.55 -3.43
N GLY A 77 -8.75 -9.13 -4.22
CA GLY A 77 -8.08 -8.39 -5.29
C GLY A 77 -8.89 -8.41 -6.57
N CYS A 78 -8.98 -7.27 -7.24
CA CYS A 78 -9.63 -7.14 -8.54
C CYS A 78 -8.57 -7.06 -9.64
N PRO A 79 -8.76 -7.75 -10.78
CA PRO A 79 -7.82 -7.68 -11.88
C PRO A 79 -7.80 -6.26 -12.48
N LEU A 80 -6.59 -5.70 -12.61
CA LEU A 80 -6.34 -4.44 -13.29
C LEU A 80 -5.48 -4.68 -14.54
N ALA A 81 -6.08 -4.56 -15.71
CA ALA A 81 -5.35 -4.64 -16.98
C ALA A 81 -4.92 -3.24 -17.47
N LEU A 82 -4.19 -2.50 -16.63
CA LEU A 82 -3.68 -1.17 -16.95
C LEU A 82 -2.15 -1.20 -17.02
N SER A 83 -1.61 -1.06 -18.23
CA SER A 83 -0.17 -0.97 -18.48
C SER A 83 0.30 0.49 -18.41
N GLY A 84 1.59 0.68 -18.16
CA GLY A 84 2.19 2.01 -18.12
C GLY A 84 3.26 2.12 -17.03
N ASN A 85 4.21 3.01 -17.26
CA ASN A 85 5.35 3.29 -16.39
C ASN A 85 5.20 4.58 -15.57
N ARG A 86 3.98 5.12 -15.49
CA ARG A 86 3.65 6.32 -14.72
C ARG A 86 2.36 6.13 -13.92
N PRO A 87 2.19 6.87 -12.80
CA PRO A 87 0.94 6.87 -12.06
C PRO A 87 -0.25 7.29 -12.93
N LEU A 88 -1.29 6.46 -12.98
CA LEU A 88 -2.55 6.72 -13.69
C LEU A 88 -3.64 7.27 -12.76
N PHE A 89 -3.59 6.95 -11.48
CA PHE A 89 -4.60 7.34 -10.49
C PHE A 89 -4.19 8.66 -9.82
N GLY A 90 -3.91 9.70 -10.59
CA GLY A 90 -3.64 11.04 -10.05
C GLY A 90 -4.90 11.63 -9.41
N ASP A 91 -5.99 11.63 -10.17
CA ASP A 91 -7.35 11.90 -9.71
C ASP A 91 -8.25 10.74 -10.11
N VAL A 92 -9.20 10.35 -9.25
CA VAL A 92 -10.16 9.29 -9.53
C VAL A 92 -11.55 9.69 -9.07
N THR A 93 -12.54 9.31 -9.86
CA THR A 93 -13.96 9.43 -9.51
C THR A 93 -14.66 8.09 -9.76
N ALA A 94 -15.58 7.74 -8.86
CA ALA A 94 -16.28 6.47 -8.90
C ALA A 94 -17.77 6.67 -9.20
N GLN A 95 -18.27 5.89 -10.14
CA GLN A 95 -19.69 5.75 -10.42
C GLN A 95 -20.09 4.29 -10.17
N TRP A 96 -20.71 4.06 -9.01
CA TRP A 96 -21.24 2.75 -8.65
C TRP A 96 -22.51 2.44 -9.44
N SER A 97 -22.72 1.17 -9.78
CA SER A 97 -24.01 0.70 -10.27
C SER A 97 -25.06 0.82 -9.16
N ALA A 98 -26.33 0.91 -9.53
CA ALA A 98 -27.43 1.11 -8.58
C ALA A 98 -27.56 -0.03 -7.55
N ASP A 99 -27.16 -1.24 -7.93
CA ASP A 99 -27.10 -2.44 -7.09
C ASP A 99 -25.73 -2.65 -6.43
N GLU A 100 -24.77 -1.73 -6.66
CA GLU A 100 -23.41 -1.78 -6.14
C GLU A 100 -22.68 -3.09 -6.45
N THR A 101 -23.02 -3.75 -7.56
CA THR A 101 -22.34 -4.95 -8.05
C THR A 101 -21.13 -4.61 -8.93
N SER A 102 -21.03 -3.38 -9.41
CA SER A 102 -19.92 -2.88 -10.21
C SER A 102 -19.65 -1.40 -9.95
N VAL A 103 -18.45 -0.95 -10.31
CA VAL A 103 -18.07 0.46 -10.32
C VAL A 103 -17.39 0.79 -11.64
N VAL A 104 -17.69 1.97 -12.18
CA VAL A 104 -16.90 2.58 -13.23
C VAL A 104 -16.04 3.66 -12.58
N VAL A 105 -14.73 3.51 -12.70
CA VAL A 105 -13.74 4.45 -12.22
C VAL A 105 -13.26 5.27 -13.40
N ALA A 106 -13.51 6.58 -13.37
CA ALA A 106 -12.83 7.52 -14.25
C ALA A 106 -11.57 8.02 -13.56
N TYR A 107 -10.44 8.02 -14.27
CA TYR A 107 -9.16 8.45 -13.72
C TYR A 107 -8.48 9.47 -14.63
N THR A 108 -7.67 10.32 -14.02
CA THR A 108 -6.77 11.26 -14.69
C THR A 108 -5.35 11.01 -14.20
N ALA A 109 -4.46 10.67 -15.13
CA ALA A 109 -3.04 10.44 -14.87
C ALA A 109 -2.30 11.76 -14.62
N ALA A 110 -1.08 11.65 -14.09
CA ALA A 110 -0.25 12.82 -13.78
C ALA A 110 0.12 13.67 -15.02
N ASP A 111 0.09 13.09 -16.23
CA ASP A 111 0.32 13.79 -17.50
C ASP A 111 -0.95 14.40 -18.11
N GLY A 112 -2.09 14.31 -17.40
CA GLY A 112 -3.38 14.79 -17.85
C GLY A 112 -4.14 13.83 -18.77
N SER A 113 -3.57 12.66 -19.09
CA SER A 113 -4.32 11.64 -19.82
C SER A 113 -5.47 11.08 -18.97
N THR A 114 -6.62 10.86 -19.59
CA THR A 114 -7.83 10.40 -18.91
C THR A 114 -8.21 9.01 -19.40
N GLY A 115 -8.77 8.19 -18.51
CA GLY A 115 -9.30 6.88 -18.87
C GLY A 115 -10.46 6.47 -17.98
N THR A 116 -11.06 5.33 -18.34
CA THR A 116 -12.11 4.70 -17.54
C THR A 116 -11.82 3.23 -17.37
N LEU A 117 -12.19 2.69 -16.22
CA LEU A 117 -12.04 1.29 -15.86
C LEU A 117 -13.35 0.82 -15.23
N ALA A 118 -13.91 -0.26 -15.73
CA ALA A 118 -15.02 -0.94 -15.07
C ALA A 118 -14.48 -2.08 -14.19
N ILE A 119 -14.91 -2.14 -12.94
CA ILE A 119 -14.61 -3.22 -12.00
C ILE A 119 -15.93 -3.85 -11.59
N ALA A 120 -16.14 -5.13 -11.94
CA ALA A 120 -17.25 -5.90 -11.43
C ALA A 120 -16.81 -6.68 -10.19
N ARG A 121 -17.66 -6.71 -9.15
CA ARG A 121 -17.35 -7.42 -7.90
C ARG A 121 -17.16 -8.93 -8.12
N ALA A 122 -17.84 -9.49 -9.13
CA ALA A 122 -17.72 -10.89 -9.49
C ALA A 122 -16.32 -11.26 -10.02
N ASP A 123 -15.57 -10.29 -10.56
CA ASP A 123 -14.22 -10.51 -11.07
C ASP A 123 -13.16 -10.40 -9.96
N CYS A 124 -13.53 -9.86 -8.80
CA CYS A 124 -12.65 -9.72 -7.65
C CYS A 124 -12.59 -11.03 -6.86
N THR A 125 -11.39 -11.61 -6.75
CA THR A 125 -11.19 -12.92 -6.12
C THR A 125 -10.20 -12.81 -4.96
N LEU A 126 -10.21 -13.78 -4.06
CA LEU A 126 -9.18 -13.89 -3.02
C LEU A 126 -7.83 -14.06 -3.72
N THR A 127 -7.01 -13.02 -3.67
CA THR A 127 -5.60 -13.11 -4.07
C THR A 127 -4.89 -13.99 -3.06
N GLN A 128 -4.37 -15.14 -3.50
CA GLN A 128 -3.47 -16.00 -2.71
C GLN A 128 -2.14 -15.30 -2.44
#